data_AF-A0A7X8KDF7-F1
#
_entry.id   AF-A0A7X8KDF7-F1
#
_cell.length_a   1.000
_cell.length_b   1.000
_cell.length_c   1.000
_cell.angle_alpha   90.00
_cell.angle_beta   90.00
_cell.angle_gamma   90.00
#
_symmetry.space_group_name_H-M   'P 1'
#
loop_
_entity.id
_entity.type
_entity.pdbx_description
1 polymer ?
#
loop_
_entity_poly.entity_id
_entity_poly.type
_entity_poly.pdbx_seq_one_letter_code
_entity_poly.pdbx_strand_id
1 'polypeptide(L)'
;MDKNVKQYYFHINAAERFIMQESYLQASKEYKKAFSLKNTPFAIDQYNAAICEIFTENYKKTKQYVSEILQKGYSIDNLLKDSVFKVFFESKYGEKIIKNKPKIKIKDVEYRNILDSLFKEDQFYRLKVKNHIATTAEMRDSIEIGDVKVSQSLKKLIEKKGFPSEELIGISEYKFDPIYYVIMLHSFQRLSTTNNDTNRFSDFTYLIEKAVSNGQLYNAVGLRLLNNSRKYGGIIEDAKSNIIIIKIIDSNGFKSEYAYDHPEDTVNEWRYFDFEEKNIAKSDSLLNTFSMDSCHVLRKKIHFNEKGPFKLSVLNWREIFYVSDKELYNNLIKKSKPLKK
;
A
#
# COMPACT_ATOMS: atom_id res chain seq x y z
N MET A 1 -4.39 -19.04 -5.71
CA MET A 1 -4.37 -17.93 -6.68
C MET A 1 -4.53 -18.44 -8.09
N ASP A 2 -5.48 -17.84 -8.81
CA ASP A 2 -5.78 -18.09 -10.23
C ASP A 2 -4.54 -17.91 -11.13
N LYS A 3 -4.48 -18.67 -12.23
CA LYS A 3 -3.31 -18.67 -13.13
C LYS A 3 -3.10 -17.31 -13.81
N ASN A 4 -4.16 -16.67 -14.29
CA ASN A 4 -4.06 -15.37 -14.95
C ASN A 4 -3.67 -14.29 -13.93
N VAL A 5 -4.15 -14.38 -12.68
CA VAL A 5 -3.77 -13.47 -11.60
C VAL A 5 -2.29 -13.64 -11.23
N LYS A 6 -1.77 -14.86 -11.16
CA LYS A 6 -0.33 -15.11 -10.95
C LYS A 6 0.51 -14.51 -12.09
N GLN A 7 0.12 -14.76 -13.34
CA GLN A 7 0.83 -14.23 -14.51
C GLN A 7 0.75 -12.70 -14.60
N TYR A 8 -0.39 -12.11 -14.22
CA TYR A 8 -0.54 -10.66 -14.07
C TYR A 8 0.55 -10.11 -13.15
N TYR A 9 0.65 -10.62 -11.92
CA TYR A 9 1.65 -10.14 -10.96
C TYR A 9 3.10 -10.45 -11.37
N PHE A 10 3.34 -11.56 -12.08
CA PHE A 10 4.65 -11.82 -12.67
C PHE A 10 5.09 -10.69 -13.59
N HIS A 11 4.20 -10.24 -14.50
CA HIS A 11 4.47 -9.13 -15.40
C HIS A 11 4.53 -7.77 -14.68
N ILE A 12 3.69 -7.53 -13.67
CA ILE A 12 3.79 -6.32 -12.83
C ILE A 12 5.16 -6.26 -12.15
N ASN A 13 5.58 -7.32 -11.47
CA ASN A 13 6.88 -7.38 -10.81
C ASN A 13 8.04 -7.18 -11.80
N ALA A 14 7.94 -7.74 -13.02
CA ALA A 14 8.92 -7.49 -14.07
C ALA A 14 8.96 -6.03 -14.51
N ALA A 15 7.79 -5.40 -14.71
CA ALA A 15 7.69 -3.99 -15.07
C ALA A 15 8.32 -3.09 -14.02
N GLU A 16 8.04 -3.35 -12.73
CA GLU A 16 8.62 -2.60 -11.61
C GLU A 16 10.14 -2.76 -11.51
N ARG A 17 10.68 -3.94 -11.82
CA ARG A 17 12.14 -4.13 -11.90
C ARG A 17 12.77 -3.34 -13.05
N PHE A 18 12.10 -3.26 -14.21
CA PHE A 18 12.57 -2.40 -15.30
C PHE A 18 12.48 -0.91 -14.96
N ILE A 19 11.46 -0.48 -14.20
CA ILE A 19 11.37 0.89 -13.67
C ILE A 19 12.60 1.22 -12.80
N MET A 20 13.00 0.33 -11.90
CA MET A 20 14.20 0.54 -11.06
C MET A 20 15.50 0.62 -11.87
N GLN A 21 15.49 0.17 -13.12
CA GLN A 21 16.61 0.21 -14.08
C GLN A 21 16.42 1.31 -15.13
N GLU A 22 15.46 2.23 -14.92
CA GLU A 22 15.11 3.32 -15.85
C GLU A 22 14.74 2.84 -17.26
N SER A 23 14.41 1.56 -17.41
CA SER A 23 14.06 0.90 -18.66
C SER A 23 12.56 1.01 -18.93
N TYR A 24 12.06 2.24 -19.07
CA TYR A 24 10.62 2.55 -19.10
C TYR A 24 9.87 1.92 -20.28
N LEU A 25 10.53 1.76 -21.44
CA LEU A 25 9.94 1.10 -22.60
C LEU A 25 9.69 -0.40 -22.35
N GLN A 26 10.63 -1.06 -21.67
CA GLN A 26 10.52 -2.46 -21.27
C GLN A 26 9.44 -2.61 -20.18
N ALA A 27 9.40 -1.69 -19.22
CA ALA A 27 8.34 -1.64 -18.20
C ALA A 27 6.95 -1.52 -18.83
N SER A 28 6.77 -0.60 -19.79
CA SER A 28 5.52 -0.43 -20.55
C SER A 28 5.10 -1.72 -21.26
N LYS A 29 6.04 -2.43 -21.90
CA LYS A 29 5.77 -3.72 -22.55
C LYS A 29 5.27 -4.77 -21.56
N GLU A 30 5.86 -4.84 -20.38
CA GLU A 30 5.43 -5.77 -19.33
C GLU A 30 4.06 -5.39 -18.75
N TYR A 31 3.78 -4.10 -18.49
CA TYR A 31 2.43 -3.66 -18.10
C TYR A 31 1.38 -4.04 -19.16
N LYS A 32 1.69 -3.87 -20.45
CA LYS A 32 0.78 -4.26 -21.54
C LYS A 32 0.47 -5.77 -21.49
N LYS A 33 1.47 -6.62 -21.24
CA LYS A 33 1.27 -8.06 -21.06
C LYS A 33 0.40 -8.34 -19.83
N ALA A 34 0.68 -7.71 -18.69
CA ALA A 34 -0.14 -7.84 -17.48
C ALA A 34 -1.60 -7.46 -17.76
N PHE A 35 -1.84 -6.31 -18.39
CA PHE A 35 -3.18 -5.78 -18.63
C PHE A 35 -3.98 -6.60 -19.65
N SER A 36 -3.33 -7.43 -20.46
CA SER A 36 -4.02 -8.40 -21.32
C SER A 36 -4.59 -9.60 -20.56
N LEU A 37 -4.11 -9.86 -19.34
CA LEU A 37 -4.52 -11.00 -18.50
C LEU A 37 -5.68 -10.66 -17.55
N LYS A 38 -6.00 -9.36 -17.40
CA LYS A 38 -7.02 -8.87 -16.48
C LYS A 38 -7.82 -7.75 -17.13
N ASN A 39 -9.13 -7.95 -17.26
CA ASN A 39 -10.04 -6.98 -17.90
C ASN A 39 -10.00 -5.58 -17.27
N THR A 40 -9.83 -5.52 -15.94
CA THR A 40 -9.75 -4.26 -15.19
C THR A 40 -8.47 -4.26 -14.33
N PRO A 41 -7.30 -3.91 -14.89
CA PRO A 41 -6.04 -3.83 -14.15
C PRO A 41 -6.15 -2.92 -12.93
N PHE A 42 -5.35 -3.09 -11.88
CA PHE A 42 -5.45 -2.23 -10.69
C PHE A 42 -5.04 -0.78 -11.00
N ALA A 43 -5.66 0.19 -10.32
CA ALA A 43 -5.43 1.61 -10.58
C ALA A 43 -3.98 2.04 -10.31
N ILE A 44 -3.35 1.44 -9.29
CA ILE A 44 -1.93 1.70 -8.98
C ILE A 44 -0.99 1.22 -10.10
N ASP A 45 -1.30 0.09 -10.75
CA ASP A 45 -0.52 -0.42 -11.88
C ASP A 45 -0.70 0.46 -13.11
N GLN A 46 -1.94 0.90 -13.38
CA GLN A 46 -2.24 1.86 -14.45
C GLN A 46 -1.51 3.19 -14.21
N TYR A 47 -1.39 3.63 -12.96
CA TYR A 47 -0.67 4.84 -12.59
C TYR A 47 0.82 4.72 -12.93
N ASN A 48 1.46 3.62 -12.52
CA ASN A 48 2.86 3.37 -12.85
C ASN A 48 3.08 3.21 -14.36
N ALA A 49 2.15 2.55 -15.06
CA ALA A 49 2.18 2.44 -16.52
C ALA A 49 2.06 3.81 -17.19
N ALA A 50 1.18 4.70 -16.70
CA ALA A 50 1.02 6.06 -17.22
C ALA A 50 2.32 6.86 -17.11
N ILE A 51 3.04 6.74 -15.98
CA ILE A 51 4.35 7.38 -15.80
C ILE A 51 5.37 6.82 -16.79
N CYS A 52 5.42 5.50 -17.00
CA CYS A 52 6.30 4.90 -18.02
C CYS A 52 6.00 5.47 -19.41
N GLU A 53 4.72 5.60 -19.79
CA GLU A 53 4.35 6.18 -21.07
C GLU A 53 4.77 7.66 -21.19
N ILE A 54 4.71 8.44 -20.09
CA ILE A 54 5.20 9.82 -20.07
C ILE A 54 6.69 9.88 -20.37
N PHE A 55 7.50 9.05 -19.71
CA PHE A 55 8.95 9.01 -19.95
C PHE A 55 9.33 8.49 -21.34
N THR A 56 8.39 7.86 -22.05
CA THR A 56 8.55 7.45 -23.45
C THR A 56 7.78 8.33 -24.43
N GLU A 57 7.28 9.48 -23.97
CA GLU A 57 6.51 10.48 -24.74
C GLU A 57 5.25 9.96 -25.45
N ASN A 58 4.70 8.83 -24.99
CA ASN A 58 3.50 8.23 -25.56
C ASN A 58 2.22 8.76 -24.88
N TYR A 59 1.98 10.06 -25.03
CA TYR A 59 0.87 10.75 -24.38
C TYR A 59 -0.52 10.23 -24.79
N LYS A 60 -0.64 9.60 -25.98
CA LYS A 60 -1.88 8.92 -26.38
C LYS A 60 -2.20 7.77 -25.42
N LYS A 61 -1.19 6.98 -25.04
CA LYS A 61 -1.35 5.86 -24.10
C LYS A 61 -1.44 6.35 -22.66
N THR A 62 -0.65 7.34 -22.25
CA THR A 62 -0.80 8.02 -20.94
C THR A 62 -2.25 8.45 -20.73
N LYS A 63 -2.87 9.09 -21.73
CA LYS A 63 -4.27 9.51 -21.67
C LYS A 63 -5.23 8.34 -21.41
N GLN A 64 -5.00 7.17 -22.01
CA GLN A 64 -5.85 5.99 -21.78
C GLN A 64 -5.77 5.56 -20.32
N TYR A 65 -4.57 5.37 -19.79
CA TYR A 65 -4.36 4.95 -18.40
C TYR A 65 -4.88 5.98 -17.39
N VAL A 66 -4.58 7.27 -17.59
CA VAL A 66 -5.14 8.36 -16.76
C VAL A 66 -6.67 8.35 -16.80
N SER A 67 -7.28 8.14 -17.97
CA SER A 67 -8.75 8.07 -18.06
C SER A 67 -9.32 6.91 -17.25
N GLU A 68 -8.67 5.74 -17.28
CA GLU A 68 -9.10 4.56 -16.54
C GLU A 68 -8.97 4.75 -15.02
N ILE A 69 -7.88 5.37 -14.57
CA ILE A 69 -7.66 5.71 -13.14
C ILE A 69 -8.74 6.68 -12.64
N LEU A 70 -9.03 7.74 -13.41
CA LEU A 70 -10.08 8.70 -13.08
C LEU A 70 -11.48 8.08 -13.11
N GLN A 71 -11.75 7.18 -14.06
CA GLN A 71 -13.02 6.43 -14.13
C GLN A 71 -13.24 5.55 -12.89
N LYS A 72 -12.18 5.10 -12.22
CA LYS A 72 -12.28 4.38 -10.94
C LYS A 72 -12.48 5.28 -9.73
N GLY A 73 -12.42 6.60 -9.89
CA GLY A 73 -12.71 7.56 -8.84
C GLY A 73 -11.49 8.23 -8.21
N TYR A 74 -10.26 7.99 -8.70
CA TYR A 74 -9.10 8.76 -8.22
C TYR A 74 -9.25 10.24 -8.61
N SER A 75 -8.87 11.16 -7.73
CA SER A 75 -9.01 12.59 -8.02
C SER A 75 -8.00 13.07 -9.06
N ILE A 76 -8.47 13.88 -10.02
CA ILE A 76 -7.61 14.59 -10.97
C ILE A 76 -6.66 15.56 -10.27
N ASP A 77 -7.08 16.14 -9.15
CA ASP A 77 -6.25 17.10 -8.40
C ASP A 77 -5.00 16.41 -7.84
N ASN A 78 -5.10 15.13 -7.50
CA ASN A 78 -3.94 14.36 -7.05
C ASN A 78 -2.95 14.10 -8.19
N LEU A 79 -3.44 13.94 -9.43
CA LEU A 79 -2.57 13.80 -10.61
C LEU A 79 -1.92 15.13 -10.97
N LEU A 80 -2.66 16.25 -10.87
CA LEU A 80 -2.13 17.59 -11.17
C LEU A 80 -1.06 18.04 -10.18
N LYS A 81 -1.11 17.56 -8.92
CA LYS A 81 -0.10 17.83 -7.89
C LYS A 81 1.20 17.04 -8.10
N ASP A 82 1.14 15.93 -8.84
CA ASP A 82 2.33 15.11 -9.09
C ASP A 82 3.10 15.68 -10.28
N SER A 83 4.33 16.14 -10.01
CA SER A 83 5.17 16.85 -10.98
C SER A 83 5.46 16.03 -12.23
N VAL A 84 5.48 14.70 -12.13
CA VAL A 84 5.72 13.81 -13.27
C VAL A 84 4.62 13.94 -14.34
N PHE A 85 3.39 14.29 -13.94
CA PHE A 85 2.27 14.44 -14.87
C PHE A 85 2.17 15.83 -15.49
N LYS A 86 2.98 16.80 -15.04
CA LYS A 86 2.92 18.19 -15.54
C LYS A 86 3.04 18.26 -17.06
N VAL A 87 4.07 17.63 -17.61
CA VAL A 87 4.32 17.63 -19.07
C VAL A 87 3.16 16.98 -19.85
N PHE A 88 2.54 15.94 -19.28
CA PHE A 88 1.35 15.34 -19.89
C PHE A 88 0.15 16.30 -19.88
N PHE A 89 -0.10 17.01 -18.78
CA PHE A 89 -1.23 17.93 -18.66
C PHE A 89 -1.08 19.20 -19.51
N GLU A 90 0.16 19.62 -19.80
CA GLU A 90 0.50 20.69 -20.75
C GLU A 90 0.37 20.25 -22.22
N SER A 91 0.27 18.94 -22.49
CA SER A 91 0.05 18.44 -23.84
C SER A 91 -1.43 18.53 -24.24
N LYS A 92 -1.70 18.54 -25.57
CA LYS A 92 -3.06 18.43 -26.13
C LYS A 92 -3.88 17.24 -25.61
N TYR A 93 -3.21 16.16 -25.16
CA TYR A 93 -3.88 14.98 -24.62
C TYR A 93 -4.36 15.22 -23.18
N GLY A 94 -3.55 15.88 -22.37
CA GLY A 94 -3.87 16.28 -21.01
C GLY A 94 -4.92 17.38 -20.94
N GLU A 95 -4.82 18.41 -21.79
CA GLU A 95 -5.85 19.43 -21.95
C GLU A 95 -7.22 18.81 -22.25
N LYS A 96 -7.25 17.77 -23.10
CA LYS A 96 -8.48 17.05 -23.43
C LYS A 96 -9.08 16.33 -22.22
N ILE A 97 -8.26 15.85 -21.28
CA ILE A 97 -8.73 15.25 -20.01
C ILE A 97 -9.29 16.35 -19.09
N ILE A 98 -8.60 17.49 -18.97
CA ILE A 98 -9.05 18.62 -18.14
C ILE A 98 -10.40 19.15 -18.64
N LYS A 99 -10.52 19.36 -19.95
CA LYS A 99 -11.76 19.84 -20.59
C LYS A 99 -12.88 18.81 -20.54
N ASN A 100 -12.57 17.53 -20.74
CA ASN A 100 -13.55 16.44 -20.78
C ASN A 100 -13.26 15.43 -19.68
N LYS A 101 -13.42 15.86 -18.42
CA LYS A 101 -13.15 15.02 -17.24
C LYS A 101 -13.87 13.67 -17.40
N PRO A 102 -13.14 12.54 -17.37
CA PRO A 102 -13.76 11.22 -17.46
C PRO A 102 -14.81 11.04 -16.36
N LYS A 103 -16.02 10.59 -16.74
CA LYS A 103 -17.07 10.26 -15.77
C LYS A 103 -16.63 9.04 -14.96
N ILE A 104 -16.81 9.11 -13.64
CA ILE A 104 -16.62 7.96 -12.76
C ILE A 104 -17.56 6.83 -13.19
N LYS A 105 -17.03 5.59 -13.25
CA LYS A 105 -17.73 4.37 -13.66
C LYS A 105 -17.68 3.35 -12.53
N ILE A 106 -18.52 3.57 -11.53
CA ILE A 106 -18.74 2.60 -10.44
C ILE A 106 -19.87 1.67 -10.86
N LYS A 107 -19.65 0.35 -10.82
CA LYS A 107 -20.66 -0.65 -11.20
C LYS A 107 -21.77 -0.77 -10.17
N ASP A 108 -21.42 -0.74 -8.89
CA ASP A 108 -22.37 -0.84 -7.78
C ASP A 108 -22.25 0.39 -6.86
N VAL A 109 -22.95 1.46 -7.26
CA VAL A 109 -22.97 2.74 -6.54
C VAL A 109 -23.59 2.59 -5.15
N GLU A 110 -24.62 1.76 -5.02
CA GLU A 110 -25.27 1.51 -3.73
C GLU A 110 -24.29 0.83 -2.76
N TYR A 111 -23.58 -0.21 -3.21
CA TYR A 111 -22.58 -0.87 -2.40
C TYR A 111 -21.45 0.10 -2.00
N ARG A 112 -20.97 0.94 -2.93
CA ARG A 112 -20.00 1.98 -2.60
C ARG A 112 -20.52 2.93 -1.51
N ASN A 113 -21.75 3.42 -1.64
CA ASN A 113 -22.35 4.34 -0.67
C ASN A 113 -22.49 3.70 0.73
N ILE A 114 -22.85 2.42 0.81
CA ILE A 114 -22.91 1.70 2.09
C ILE A 114 -21.51 1.60 2.72
N LEU A 115 -20.47 1.29 1.93
CA LEU A 115 -19.09 1.24 2.42
C LEU A 115 -18.59 2.60 2.89
N ASP A 116 -18.94 3.68 2.19
CA ASP A 116 -18.61 5.05 2.60
C ASP A 116 -19.29 5.40 3.93
N SER A 117 -20.55 4.95 4.12
CA SER A 117 -21.27 5.12 5.38
C SER A 117 -20.61 4.35 6.53
N LEU A 118 -20.23 3.08 6.30
CA LEU A 118 -19.51 2.27 7.29
C LEU A 118 -18.16 2.90 7.66
N PHE A 119 -17.43 3.46 6.69
CA PHE A 119 -16.18 4.17 6.94
C PHE A 119 -16.41 5.42 7.80
N LYS A 120 -17.44 6.21 7.50
CA LYS A 120 -17.79 7.39 8.32
C LYS A 120 -18.15 7.00 9.76
N GLU A 121 -18.88 5.90 9.95
CA GLU A 121 -19.23 5.38 11.27
C GLU A 121 -17.98 4.95 12.06
N ASP A 122 -17.04 4.21 11.43
CA ASP A 122 -15.75 3.84 12.02
C ASP A 122 -14.90 5.04 12.45
N GLN A 123 -14.93 6.12 11.65
CA GLN A 123 -14.15 7.34 11.93
C GLN A 123 -14.82 8.29 12.94
N PHE A 124 -16.14 8.22 13.13
CA PHE A 124 -16.90 9.18 13.93
C PHE A 124 -16.39 9.31 15.37
N TYR A 125 -16.25 8.19 16.09
CA TYR A 125 -15.77 8.22 17.48
C TYR A 125 -14.29 8.60 17.58
N ARG A 126 -13.48 8.25 16.57
CA ARG A 126 -12.03 8.54 16.53
C ARG A 126 -11.76 10.04 16.37
N LEU A 127 -12.54 10.72 15.55
CA LEU A 127 -12.43 12.18 15.39
C LEU A 127 -12.84 12.94 16.66
N LYS A 128 -13.82 12.43 17.42
CA LYS A 128 -14.19 13.03 18.71
C LYS A 128 -13.08 12.93 19.76
N VAL A 129 -12.38 11.80 19.84
CA VAL A 129 -11.22 11.61 20.73
C VAL A 129 -10.07 12.55 20.33
N LYS A 130 -9.76 12.65 19.03
CA LYS A 130 -8.67 13.50 18.52
C LYS A 130 -8.89 14.99 18.82
N ASN A 131 -10.14 15.44 18.82
CA ASN A 131 -10.49 16.83 19.13
C ASN A 131 -10.54 17.13 20.65
N HIS A 132 -9.99 16.25 21.49
CA HIS A 132 -10.00 16.36 22.96
C HIS A 132 -11.40 16.51 23.57
N ILE A 133 -12.45 16.10 22.86
CA ILE A 133 -13.84 16.27 23.31
C ILE A 133 -14.19 15.26 24.42
N ALA A 134 -13.47 14.13 24.51
CA ALA A 134 -13.49 13.29 25.71
C ALA A 134 -12.31 12.31 25.77
N THR A 135 -11.87 12.01 27.00
CA THR A 135 -10.71 11.17 27.35
C THR A 135 -11.08 10.04 28.32
N THR A 136 -12.37 9.71 28.45
CA THR A 136 -12.88 8.74 29.45
C THR A 136 -12.86 7.29 28.95
N ALA A 137 -12.86 6.34 29.89
CA ALA A 137 -12.99 4.90 29.60
C ALA A 137 -14.23 4.58 28.74
N GLU A 138 -15.33 5.30 28.93
CA GLU A 138 -16.58 5.19 28.17
C GLU A 138 -16.41 5.41 26.66
N MET A 139 -15.44 6.25 26.24
CA MET A 139 -15.13 6.44 24.83
C MET A 139 -14.33 5.27 24.24
N ARG A 140 -13.50 4.60 25.04
CA ARG A 140 -12.79 3.39 24.59
C ARG A 140 -13.80 2.28 24.33
N ASP A 141 -14.77 2.12 25.22
CA ASP A 141 -15.88 1.18 25.06
C ASP A 141 -16.73 1.54 23.83
N SER A 142 -17.00 2.84 23.61
CA SER A 142 -17.74 3.31 22.43
C SER A 142 -17.00 3.02 21.11
N ILE A 143 -15.68 3.21 21.07
CA ILE A 143 -14.86 2.84 19.90
C ILE A 143 -14.90 1.33 19.68
N GLU A 144 -14.78 0.53 20.75
CA GLU A 144 -14.81 -0.92 20.64
C GLU A 144 -16.14 -1.43 20.11
N ILE A 145 -17.25 -0.95 20.67
CA ILE A 145 -18.61 -1.29 20.22
C ILE A 145 -18.80 -0.88 18.75
N GLY A 146 -18.30 0.30 18.37
CA GLY A 146 -18.29 0.77 16.98
C GLY A 146 -17.50 -0.15 16.05
N ASP A 147 -16.26 -0.48 16.41
CA ASP A 147 -15.38 -1.37 15.63
C ASP A 147 -16.02 -2.75 15.42
N VAL A 148 -16.64 -3.32 16.47
CA VAL A 148 -17.37 -4.60 16.41
C VAL A 148 -18.54 -4.49 15.44
N LYS A 149 -19.42 -3.50 15.63
CA LYS A 149 -20.61 -3.33 14.79
C LYS A 149 -20.27 -3.10 13.33
N VAL A 150 -19.31 -2.21 13.04
CA VAL A 150 -18.91 -1.87 11.68
C VAL A 150 -18.22 -3.05 11.01
N SER A 151 -17.30 -3.74 11.69
CA SER A 151 -16.62 -4.91 11.12
C SER A 151 -17.58 -6.06 10.82
N GLN A 152 -18.54 -6.35 11.71
CA GLN A 152 -19.57 -7.37 11.48
C GLN A 152 -20.50 -6.98 10.31
N SER A 153 -20.87 -5.71 10.22
CA SER A 153 -21.69 -5.19 9.11
C SER A 153 -20.94 -5.30 7.78
N LEU A 154 -19.66 -4.94 7.75
CA LEU A 154 -18.80 -5.10 6.59
C LEU A 154 -18.70 -6.57 6.16
N LYS A 155 -18.45 -7.49 7.11
CA LYS A 155 -18.35 -8.92 6.82
C LYS A 155 -19.64 -9.47 6.21
N LYS A 156 -20.79 -9.22 6.84
CA LYS A 156 -22.11 -9.64 6.31
C LYS A 156 -22.37 -9.07 4.92
N LEU A 157 -21.96 -7.82 4.69
CA LEU A 157 -22.13 -7.17 3.40
C LEU A 157 -21.25 -7.82 2.32
N ILE A 158 -20.01 -8.16 2.63
CA ILE A 158 -19.12 -8.92 1.74
C ILE A 158 -19.66 -10.32 1.45
N GLU A 159 -20.18 -11.01 2.46
CA GLU A 159 -20.80 -12.33 2.30
C GLU A 159 -22.04 -12.26 1.39
N LYS A 160 -22.81 -11.18 1.48
CA LYS A 160 -24.02 -10.96 0.66
C LYS A 160 -23.73 -10.50 -0.76
N LYS A 161 -22.86 -9.51 -0.95
CA LYS A 161 -22.61 -8.82 -2.24
C LYS A 161 -21.32 -9.27 -2.96
N GLY A 162 -20.50 -10.10 -2.31
CA GLY A 162 -19.15 -10.44 -2.78
C GLY A 162 -18.10 -9.41 -2.36
N PHE A 163 -16.83 -9.69 -2.67
CA PHE A 163 -15.72 -8.84 -2.22
C PHE A 163 -15.69 -7.49 -2.99
N PRO A 164 -15.59 -6.34 -2.30
CA PRO A 164 -15.65 -5.00 -2.90
C PRO A 164 -14.34 -4.63 -3.63
N SER A 165 -14.17 -5.19 -4.82
CA SER A 165 -13.03 -4.88 -5.70
C SER A 165 -13.10 -3.47 -6.32
N GLU A 166 -11.96 -2.97 -6.84
CA GLU A 166 -11.92 -1.70 -7.59
C GLU A 166 -12.87 -1.68 -8.80
N GLU A 167 -13.13 -2.84 -9.39
CA GLU A 167 -14.04 -2.97 -10.52
C GLU A 167 -15.50 -2.74 -10.12
N LEU A 168 -15.88 -3.15 -8.90
CA LEU A 168 -17.25 -3.02 -8.41
C LEU A 168 -17.52 -1.63 -7.84
N ILE A 169 -16.62 -1.15 -6.98
CA ILE A 169 -16.84 0.02 -6.13
C ILE A 169 -15.88 1.19 -6.40
N GLY A 170 -14.96 1.06 -7.36
CA GLY A 170 -13.89 2.02 -7.59
C GLY A 170 -12.87 2.07 -6.45
N ILE A 171 -12.13 3.17 -6.38
CA ILE A 171 -11.10 3.46 -5.36
C ILE A 171 -11.44 4.72 -4.57
N SER A 172 -10.64 5.05 -3.56
CA SER A 172 -10.75 6.35 -2.88
C SER A 172 -10.27 7.46 -3.80
N GLU A 173 -10.85 8.65 -3.64
CA GLU A 173 -10.39 9.84 -4.36
C GLU A 173 -8.95 10.23 -3.98
N TYR A 174 -8.52 9.91 -2.75
CA TYR A 174 -7.24 10.34 -2.18
C TYR A 174 -6.15 9.27 -2.22
N LYS A 175 -6.52 8.00 -2.24
CA LYS A 175 -5.58 6.88 -2.06
C LYS A 175 -5.98 5.71 -2.95
N PHE A 176 -4.99 4.91 -3.35
CA PHE A 176 -5.23 3.64 -4.06
C PHE A 176 -5.74 2.54 -3.14
N ASP A 177 -5.60 2.70 -1.83
CA ASP A 177 -6.16 1.77 -0.86
C ASP A 177 -7.70 1.79 -0.90
N PRO A 178 -8.34 0.62 -0.76
CA PRO A 178 -9.79 0.55 -0.75
C PRO A 178 -10.38 1.24 0.49
N ILE A 179 -11.58 1.79 0.38
CA ILE A 179 -12.22 2.55 1.47
C ILE A 179 -12.45 1.72 2.75
N TYR A 180 -12.67 0.41 2.61
CA TYR A 180 -12.84 -0.51 3.74
C TYR A 180 -11.51 -0.96 4.38
N TYR A 181 -10.36 -0.56 3.82
CA TYR A 181 -9.04 -0.97 4.31
C TYR A 181 -8.87 -0.71 5.81
N VAL A 182 -9.23 0.50 6.24
CA VAL A 182 -9.10 0.95 7.64
C VAL A 182 -9.97 0.11 8.58
N ILE A 183 -11.21 -0.19 8.19
CA ILE A 183 -12.13 -1.00 8.99
C ILE A 183 -11.55 -2.41 9.21
N MET A 184 -11.04 -3.04 8.14
CA MET A 184 -10.42 -4.37 8.25
C MET A 184 -9.16 -4.35 9.11
N LEU A 185 -8.33 -3.31 8.96
CA LEU A 185 -7.12 -3.13 9.76
C LEU A 185 -7.46 -3.02 11.26
N HIS A 186 -8.44 -2.20 11.63
CA HIS A 186 -8.89 -2.07 13.01
C HIS A 186 -9.39 -3.40 13.57
N SER A 187 -10.19 -4.14 12.80
CA SER A 187 -10.69 -5.47 13.22
C SER A 187 -9.54 -6.42 13.57
N PHE A 188 -8.50 -6.48 12.73
CA PHE A 188 -7.34 -7.34 13.00
C PHE A 188 -6.50 -6.89 14.18
N GLN A 189 -6.25 -5.58 14.32
CA GLN A 189 -5.52 -5.05 15.48
C GLN A 189 -6.19 -5.44 16.80
N ARG A 190 -7.52 -5.44 16.86
CA ARG A 190 -8.28 -5.88 18.04
C ARG A 190 -8.26 -7.40 18.25
N LEU A 191 -8.32 -8.19 17.18
CA LEU A 191 -8.19 -9.65 17.25
C LEU A 191 -6.82 -10.11 17.77
N SER A 192 -5.77 -9.31 17.54
CA SER A 192 -4.41 -9.58 18.01
C SER A 192 -4.19 -9.26 19.49
N THR A 193 -4.96 -8.34 20.08
CA THR A 193 -4.81 -7.91 21.48
C THR A 193 -5.75 -8.62 22.45
N THR A 194 -6.81 -9.26 21.96
CA THR A 194 -7.81 -9.96 22.77
C THR A 194 -7.60 -11.47 22.72
N ASN A 195 -6.87 -12.01 23.72
CA ASN A 195 -6.54 -13.44 23.76
C ASN A 195 -7.76 -14.37 23.91
N ASN A 196 -8.93 -13.88 24.37
CA ASN A 196 -10.06 -14.72 24.74
C ASN A 196 -11.43 -14.35 24.12
N ASP A 197 -11.54 -13.28 23.31
CA ASP A 197 -12.85 -12.89 22.74
C ASP A 197 -12.88 -12.95 21.21
N THR A 198 -12.67 -14.16 20.71
CA THR A 198 -12.60 -14.47 19.28
C THR A 198 -13.91 -14.24 18.53
N ASN A 199 -15.01 -14.04 19.26
CA ASN A 199 -16.36 -13.96 18.70
C ASN A 199 -16.85 -12.52 18.51
N ARG A 200 -16.18 -11.53 19.11
CA ARG A 200 -16.57 -10.12 18.97
C ARG A 200 -16.21 -9.54 17.61
N PHE A 201 -14.96 -9.72 17.18
CA PHE A 201 -14.45 -9.09 15.96
C PHE A 201 -14.49 -10.01 14.75
N SER A 202 -14.69 -9.42 13.58
CA SER A 202 -14.75 -10.17 12.33
C SER A 202 -13.35 -10.52 11.84
N ASP A 203 -13.06 -11.83 11.76
CA ASP A 203 -11.90 -12.33 11.02
C ASP A 203 -12.19 -12.30 9.51
N PHE A 204 -11.38 -11.52 8.78
CA PHE A 204 -11.45 -11.36 7.31
C PHE A 204 -10.42 -12.21 6.57
N THR A 205 -9.61 -13.02 7.26
CA THR A 205 -8.45 -13.73 6.67
C THR A 205 -8.83 -14.50 5.41
N TYR A 206 -9.84 -15.36 5.49
CA TYR A 206 -10.31 -16.16 4.35
C TYR A 206 -10.85 -15.29 3.19
N LEU A 207 -11.59 -14.21 3.52
CA LEU A 207 -12.14 -13.30 2.51
C LEU A 207 -11.02 -12.57 1.76
N ILE A 208 -9.97 -12.15 2.46
CA ILE A 208 -8.80 -11.48 1.88
C ILE A 208 -7.98 -12.46 1.02
N GLU A 209 -7.69 -13.67 1.52
CA GLU A 209 -6.97 -14.70 0.75
C GLU A 209 -7.69 -15.03 -0.57
N LYS A 210 -9.02 -15.20 -0.49
CA LYS A 210 -9.86 -15.47 -1.65
C LYS A 210 -9.87 -14.28 -2.62
N ALA A 211 -10.01 -13.07 -2.11
CA ALA A 211 -10.01 -11.85 -2.93
C ALA A 211 -8.68 -11.64 -3.65
N VAL A 212 -7.54 -11.82 -2.97
CA VAL A 212 -6.22 -11.74 -3.59
C VAL A 212 -6.03 -12.87 -4.61
N SER A 213 -6.43 -14.09 -4.26
CA SER A 213 -6.34 -15.24 -5.16
C SER A 213 -7.14 -15.08 -6.45
N ASN A 214 -8.25 -14.35 -6.39
CA ASN A 214 -9.12 -14.05 -7.53
C ASN A 214 -8.80 -12.70 -8.20
N GLY A 215 -7.76 -11.99 -7.74
CA GLY A 215 -7.38 -10.68 -8.26
C GLY A 215 -8.41 -9.59 -8.00
N GLN A 216 -9.27 -9.73 -6.99
CA GLN A 216 -10.23 -8.72 -6.54
C GLN A 216 -9.60 -7.70 -5.58
N LEU A 217 -8.51 -8.08 -4.92
CA LEU A 217 -7.72 -7.22 -4.04
C LEU A 217 -6.25 -7.26 -4.45
N TYR A 218 -5.60 -6.09 -4.45
CA TYR A 218 -4.18 -5.97 -4.76
C TYR A 218 -3.34 -6.76 -3.74
N ASN A 219 -2.39 -7.58 -4.21
CA ASN A 219 -1.64 -8.51 -3.36
C ASN A 219 -0.89 -7.82 -2.21
N ALA A 220 -0.21 -6.69 -2.47
CA ALA A 220 0.49 -5.94 -1.43
C ALA A 220 -0.47 -5.36 -0.38
N VAL A 221 -1.67 -4.93 -0.78
CA VAL A 221 -2.71 -4.46 0.16
C VAL A 221 -3.22 -5.64 1.00
N GLY A 222 -3.47 -6.78 0.36
CA GLY A 222 -3.90 -8.01 1.04
C GLY A 222 -2.89 -8.48 2.08
N LEU A 223 -1.61 -8.55 1.72
CA LEU A 223 -0.55 -8.95 2.65
C LEU A 223 -0.42 -7.96 3.83
N ARG A 224 -0.56 -6.66 3.57
CA ARG A 224 -0.54 -5.63 4.62
C ARG A 224 -1.70 -5.76 5.60
N LEU A 225 -2.90 -6.10 5.12
CA LEU A 225 -4.05 -6.39 5.99
C LEU A 225 -3.80 -7.65 6.83
N LEU A 226 -3.25 -8.70 6.22
CA LEU A 226 -2.97 -9.96 6.88
C LEU A 226 -1.84 -9.88 7.92
N ASN A 227 -1.01 -8.82 7.92
CA ASN A 227 0.06 -8.63 8.91
C ASN A 227 -0.46 -8.61 10.35
N ASN A 228 -1.73 -8.25 10.57
CA ASN A 228 -2.34 -8.26 11.91
C ASN A 228 -3.28 -9.46 12.11
N SER A 229 -3.34 -10.39 11.16
CA SER A 229 -4.16 -11.60 11.29
C SER A 229 -3.50 -12.63 12.20
N ARG A 230 -4.28 -13.49 12.83
CA ARG A 230 -3.75 -14.57 13.68
C ARG A 230 -2.96 -15.62 12.89
N LYS A 231 -3.44 -15.93 11.67
CA LYS A 231 -2.82 -16.95 10.81
C LYS A 231 -1.46 -16.50 10.29
N TYR A 232 -1.32 -15.24 9.89
CA TYR A 232 -0.13 -14.76 9.21
C TYR A 232 0.70 -13.76 10.00
N GLY A 233 0.18 -13.15 11.07
CA GLY A 233 0.81 -11.98 11.68
C GLY A 233 2.25 -12.23 12.12
N GLY A 234 2.52 -13.32 12.83
CA GLY A 234 3.89 -13.68 13.19
C GLY A 234 4.78 -13.94 11.98
N ILE A 235 4.28 -14.62 10.95
CA ILE A 235 5.05 -14.97 9.75
C ILE A 235 5.34 -13.71 8.89
N ILE A 236 4.39 -12.78 8.82
CA ILE A 236 4.56 -11.52 8.08
C ILE A 236 5.46 -10.58 8.87
N GLU A 237 5.41 -10.56 10.21
CA GLU A 237 6.35 -9.76 11.01
C GLU A 237 7.78 -10.32 10.91
N ASP A 238 7.96 -11.64 10.85
CA ASP A 238 9.24 -12.27 10.50
C ASP A 238 9.71 -11.78 9.11
N ALA A 239 8.83 -11.83 8.10
CA ALA A 239 9.14 -11.38 6.75
C ALA A 239 9.42 -9.87 6.68
N LYS A 240 8.71 -9.07 7.46
CA LYS A 240 8.93 -7.63 7.61
C LYS A 240 10.30 -7.35 8.17
N SER A 241 10.72 -8.08 9.21
CA SER A 241 12.07 -7.98 9.75
C SER A 241 13.11 -8.28 8.66
N ASN A 242 12.84 -9.24 7.78
CA ASN A 242 13.70 -9.55 6.64
C ASN A 242 13.61 -8.55 5.48
N ILE A 243 12.66 -7.62 5.43
CA ILE A 243 12.48 -6.69 4.30
C ILE A 243 12.77 -5.24 4.69
N ILE A 244 12.53 -4.90 5.96
CA ILE A 244 12.60 -3.54 6.46
C ILE A 244 13.96 -2.93 6.15
N ILE A 245 13.93 -1.71 5.63
CA ILE A 245 15.12 -0.88 5.55
C ILE A 245 15.03 0.18 6.65
N ILE A 246 16.16 0.43 7.29
CA ILE A 246 16.26 1.31 8.43
C ILE A 246 17.27 2.41 8.17
N LYS A 247 17.03 3.59 8.74
CA LYS A 247 18.01 4.68 8.80
C LYS A 247 18.34 4.93 10.26
N ILE A 248 19.62 4.84 10.63
CA ILE A 248 20.07 5.00 12.01
C ILE A 248 20.81 6.34 12.10
N ILE A 249 20.26 7.25 12.90
CA ILE A 249 20.73 8.62 13.06
C ILE A 249 21.29 8.76 14.48
N ASP A 250 22.58 9.07 14.63
CA ASP A 250 23.16 9.42 15.93
C ASP A 250 22.59 10.76 16.37
N SER A 251 21.89 10.80 17.50
CA SER A 251 21.27 12.02 17.99
C SER A 251 22.17 12.81 18.96
N ASN A 252 23.40 12.35 19.26
CA ASN A 252 24.31 12.99 20.23
C ASN A 252 24.91 14.34 19.80
N GLY A 253 24.59 14.82 18.60
CA GLY A 253 24.92 16.18 18.14
C GLY A 253 23.72 17.12 18.04
N PHE A 254 22.49 16.62 18.21
CA PHE A 254 21.28 17.44 18.05
C PHE A 254 20.99 18.20 19.34
N LYS A 255 21.50 19.44 19.45
CA LYS A 255 20.93 20.41 20.39
C LYS A 255 19.52 20.74 19.91
N SER A 256 18.53 20.20 20.62
CA SER A 256 17.11 20.56 20.52
C SER A 256 16.99 22.08 20.47
N GLU A 257 16.57 22.69 19.36
CA GLU A 257 15.17 23.09 19.19
C GLU A 257 14.72 23.10 17.71
N TYR A 258 15.62 22.78 16.76
CA TYR A 258 15.33 22.84 15.31
C TYR A 258 15.92 21.65 14.53
N ALA A 259 15.74 20.43 15.05
CA ALA A 259 16.32 19.19 14.49
C ALA A 259 15.82 18.76 13.09
N TYR A 260 15.07 19.60 12.38
CA TYR A 260 14.52 19.26 11.05
C TYR A 260 15.44 19.65 9.88
N ASP A 261 16.43 20.54 10.07
CA ASP A 261 17.10 21.20 8.93
C ASP A 261 18.59 20.86 8.69
N HIS A 262 19.23 19.96 9.46
CA HIS A 262 20.68 19.68 9.28
C HIS A 262 21.02 18.18 9.27
N PRO A 263 21.08 17.52 8.09
CA PRO A 263 21.37 16.08 7.97
C PRO A 263 22.81 15.73 7.54
N GLU A 264 23.75 16.67 7.55
CA GLU A 264 25.03 16.48 6.83
C GLU A 264 26.08 15.60 7.54
N ASP A 265 25.97 15.40 8.87
CA ASP A 265 26.99 14.66 9.66
C ASP A 265 26.56 13.26 10.13
N THR A 266 25.45 12.72 9.62
CA THR A 266 24.99 11.36 9.98
C THR A 266 25.08 10.41 8.80
N VAL A 267 25.36 9.12 9.07
CA VAL A 267 25.30 8.04 8.08
C VAL A 267 23.89 8.01 7.46
N ASN A 268 23.70 8.77 6.39
CA ASN A 268 22.43 9.03 5.75
C ASN A 268 22.12 7.97 4.67
N GLU A 269 22.52 6.73 4.94
CA GLU A 269 22.25 5.60 4.05
C GLU A 269 21.22 4.67 4.67
N TRP A 270 20.37 4.10 3.81
CA TRP A 270 19.47 3.04 4.22
C TRP A 270 20.27 1.77 4.47
N ARG A 271 19.92 1.06 5.53
CA ARG A 271 20.56 -0.18 5.97
C ARG A 271 19.52 -1.27 6.15
N TYR A 272 19.96 -2.52 6.25
CA TYR A 272 19.11 -3.67 6.59
C TYR A 272 19.86 -4.60 7.53
N PHE A 273 19.14 -5.36 8.35
CA PHE A 273 19.75 -6.41 9.16
C PHE A 273 19.95 -7.69 8.34
N ASP A 274 21.11 -8.31 8.52
CA ASP A 274 21.42 -9.59 7.88
C ASP A 274 20.89 -10.72 8.74
N PHE A 275 19.88 -11.42 8.23
CA PHE A 275 19.29 -12.57 8.90
C PHE A 275 19.78 -13.86 8.25
N GLU A 276 19.69 -14.97 8.97
CA GLU A 276 20.03 -16.29 8.46
C GLU A 276 19.25 -16.62 7.17
N GLU A 277 19.91 -17.26 6.21
CA GLU A 277 19.32 -17.62 4.90
C GLU A 277 18.02 -18.40 5.03
N LYS A 278 17.91 -19.25 6.06
CA LYS A 278 16.69 -20.01 6.36
C LYS A 278 15.48 -19.11 6.64
N ASN A 279 15.67 -17.99 7.33
CA ASN A 279 14.59 -17.04 7.65
C ASN A 279 14.17 -16.26 6.40
N ILE A 280 15.13 -15.90 5.55
CA ILE A 280 14.86 -15.27 4.26
C ILE A 280 14.07 -16.23 3.36
N ALA A 281 14.48 -17.50 3.25
CA ALA A 281 13.77 -18.49 2.44
C ALA A 281 12.32 -18.72 2.90
N LYS A 282 12.06 -18.76 4.22
CA LYS A 282 10.69 -18.81 4.78
C LYS A 282 9.86 -17.59 4.36
N SER A 283 10.46 -16.41 4.42
CA SER A 283 9.81 -15.15 4.04
C SER A 283 9.53 -15.08 2.55
N ASP A 284 10.49 -15.47 1.71
CA ASP A 284 10.32 -15.57 0.25
C ASP A 284 9.24 -16.59 -0.14
N SER A 285 9.18 -17.73 0.57
CA SER A 285 8.11 -18.71 0.37
C SER A 285 6.74 -18.09 0.65
N LEU A 286 6.59 -17.34 1.75
CA LEU A 286 5.35 -16.61 2.05
C LEU A 286 5.01 -15.59 0.95
N LEU A 287 5.96 -14.71 0.59
CA LEU A 287 5.78 -13.68 -0.42
C LEU A 287 5.36 -14.27 -1.78
N ASN A 288 5.96 -15.39 -2.16
CA ASN A 288 5.62 -16.12 -3.38
C ASN A 288 4.18 -16.64 -3.37
N THR A 289 3.61 -17.00 -2.21
CA THR A 289 2.17 -17.38 -2.15
C THR A 289 1.24 -16.24 -2.55
N PHE A 290 1.69 -14.99 -2.37
CA PHE A 290 0.99 -13.77 -2.78
C PHE A 290 1.49 -13.20 -4.11
N SER A 291 2.33 -13.93 -4.86
CA SER A 291 2.99 -13.47 -6.08
C SER A 291 3.75 -12.16 -5.92
N MET A 292 4.40 -11.96 -4.77
CA MET A 292 5.28 -10.83 -4.53
C MET A 292 6.73 -11.17 -4.86
N ASP A 293 7.55 -10.14 -5.06
CA ASP A 293 8.99 -10.29 -5.22
C ASP A 293 9.66 -10.77 -3.90
N SER A 294 10.87 -11.31 -4.03
CA SER A 294 11.72 -11.71 -2.88
C SER A 294 12.05 -10.56 -1.94
N CYS A 295 12.44 -10.88 -0.70
CA CYS A 295 12.87 -9.91 0.31
C CYS A 295 13.95 -8.97 -0.23
N HIS A 296 14.94 -9.51 -0.96
CA HIS A 296 16.03 -8.74 -1.55
C HIS A 296 15.53 -7.69 -2.56
N VAL A 297 14.62 -8.08 -3.45
CA VAL A 297 14.06 -7.17 -4.46
C VAL A 297 13.13 -6.15 -3.81
N LEU A 298 12.34 -6.56 -2.80
CA LEU A 298 11.46 -5.65 -2.07
C LEU A 298 12.24 -4.56 -1.32
N ARG A 299 13.39 -4.88 -0.69
CA ARG A 299 14.28 -3.86 -0.08
C ARG A 299 14.68 -2.79 -1.10
N LYS A 300 15.07 -3.21 -2.31
CA LYS A 300 15.45 -2.29 -3.40
C LYS A 300 14.28 -1.44 -3.87
N LYS A 301 13.09 -2.04 -4.06
CA LYS A 301 11.87 -1.30 -4.40
C LYS A 301 11.52 -0.29 -3.32
N ILE A 302 11.60 -0.69 -2.05
CA ILE A 302 11.34 0.19 -0.91
C ILE A 302 12.32 1.36 -0.95
N HIS A 303 13.61 1.17 -1.18
CA HIS A 303 14.54 2.30 -1.30
C HIS A 303 14.24 3.20 -2.50
N PHE A 304 13.99 2.61 -3.68
CA PHE A 304 13.66 3.35 -4.91
C PHE A 304 12.40 4.23 -4.75
N ASN A 305 11.36 3.70 -4.10
CA ASN A 305 10.07 4.35 -3.92
C ASN A 305 10.11 5.53 -2.91
N GLU A 306 11.29 5.94 -2.42
CA GLU A 306 11.44 7.10 -1.52
C GLU A 306 11.40 8.43 -2.27
N LYS A 307 12.00 8.47 -3.46
CA LYS A 307 12.24 9.71 -4.21
C LYS A 307 11.62 9.69 -5.61
N GLY A 308 11.16 8.54 -6.06
CA GLY A 308 10.55 8.36 -7.37
C GLY A 308 9.06 8.68 -7.39
N PRO A 309 8.50 9.07 -8.55
CA PRO A 309 7.06 9.31 -8.71
C PRO A 309 6.24 8.01 -8.79
N PHE A 310 6.92 6.87 -8.96
CA PHE A 310 6.29 5.56 -9.02
C PHE A 310 5.73 5.13 -7.65
N LYS A 311 4.74 4.25 -7.67
CA LYS A 311 4.13 3.62 -6.50
C LYS A 311 4.25 2.10 -6.64
N LEU A 312 5.46 1.60 -6.41
CA LEU A 312 5.77 0.17 -6.58
C LEU A 312 5.03 -0.70 -5.56
N SER A 313 4.93 -2.00 -5.86
CA SER A 313 4.33 -3.04 -5.02
C SER A 313 5.14 -3.31 -3.77
N VAL A 314 5.15 -2.35 -2.84
CA VAL A 314 5.86 -2.43 -1.57
C VAL A 314 4.93 -2.37 -0.39
N LEU A 315 5.33 -3.07 0.66
CA LEU A 315 4.80 -2.88 1.99
C LEU A 315 5.66 -1.75 2.56
N ASN A 316 5.04 -0.63 2.97
CA ASN A 316 5.75 0.58 3.44
C ASN A 316 6.50 0.32 4.75
N TRP A 317 7.51 -0.55 4.72
CA TRP A 317 8.28 -1.05 5.83
C TRP A 317 9.64 -0.37 5.82
N ARG A 318 9.62 0.89 6.27
CA ARG A 318 10.79 1.72 6.51
C ARG A 318 10.70 2.30 7.92
N GLU A 319 11.81 2.31 8.63
CA GLU A 319 11.87 2.90 9.97
C GLU A 319 13.11 3.80 10.10
N ILE A 320 12.97 4.91 10.84
CA ILE A 320 14.08 5.81 11.17
C ILE A 320 14.29 5.73 12.68
N PHE A 321 15.50 5.33 13.08
CA PHE A 321 15.90 5.26 14.47
C PHE A 321 16.79 6.44 14.81
N TYR A 322 16.36 7.26 15.76
CA TYR A 322 17.20 8.28 16.40
C TYR A 322 17.78 7.68 17.67
N VAL A 323 19.10 7.61 17.75
CA VAL A 323 19.80 6.89 18.82
C VAL A 323 20.75 7.83 19.53
N SER A 324 20.43 8.17 20.78
CA SER A 324 21.27 9.01 21.66
C SER A 324 22.31 8.20 22.42
N ASP A 325 22.19 6.88 22.48
CA ASP A 325 23.22 6.06 23.10
C ASP A 325 24.28 5.69 22.05
N LYS A 326 25.50 6.19 22.22
CA LYS A 326 26.60 5.97 21.26
C LYS A 326 26.98 4.50 21.14
N GLU A 327 26.91 3.73 22.23
CA GLU A 327 27.21 2.31 22.21
C GLU A 327 26.14 1.55 21.43
N LEU A 328 24.86 1.84 21.68
CA LEU A 328 23.74 1.26 20.94
C LEU A 328 23.81 1.63 19.45
N TYR A 329 24.12 2.89 19.12
CA TYR A 329 24.30 3.34 17.73
C TYR A 329 25.37 2.49 17.03
N ASN A 330 26.56 2.38 17.62
CA ASN A 330 27.66 1.59 17.06
C ASN A 330 27.29 0.12 16.90
N ASN A 331 26.56 -0.45 17.87
CA ASN A 331 26.08 -1.82 17.82
C ASN A 331 25.07 -2.04 16.68
N LEU A 332 24.13 -1.12 16.48
CA LEU A 332 23.16 -1.20 15.39
C LEU A 332 23.83 -1.04 14.02
N ILE A 333 24.81 -0.13 13.88
CA ILE A 333 25.60 0.03 12.66
C ILE A 333 26.38 -1.26 12.35
N LYS A 334 27.03 -1.87 13.36
CA LYS A 334 27.78 -3.13 13.19
C LYS A 334 26.90 -4.31 12.79
N LYS A 335 25.65 -4.38 13.29
CA LYS A 335 24.70 -5.46 13.01
C LYS A 335 23.93 -5.28 11.69
N SER A 336 24.02 -4.12 11.07
CA SER A 336 23.31 -3.81 9.83
C SER A 336 24.27 -3.64 8.66
N LYS A 337 23.79 -3.87 7.45
CA LYS A 337 24.54 -3.69 6.20
C LYS A 337 24.00 -2.50 5.42
N PRO A 338 24.85 -1.69 4.77
CA PRO A 338 24.39 -0.64 3.87
C PRO A 338 23.62 -1.27 2.70
N LEU A 339 22.50 -0.66 2.34
CA LEU A 339 21.79 -0.99 1.13
C LEU A 339 22.54 -0.36 -0.05
N LYS A 340 23.33 -1.18 -0.76
CA LYS A 340 24.05 -0.73 -1.95
C LYS A 340 23.06 -0.17 -2.97
N LYS A 341 23.38 1.01 -3.50
CA LYS A 341 22.64 1.65 -4.60
C LYS A 341 22.64 0.78 -5.84
#